data_AF-A0A5P1E9M4-F1
#
_entry.id   AF-A0A5P1E9M4-F1
#
_cell.length_a   1.000
_cell.length_b   1.000
_cell.length_c   1.000
_cell.angle_alpha   90.00
_cell.angle_beta   90.00
_cell.angle_gamma   90.00
#
_symmetry.space_group_name_H-M   'P 1'
#
loop_
_entity.id
_entity.type
_entity.pdbx_description
1 polymer ?
#
loop_
_entity_poly.entity_id
_entity_poly.type
_entity_poly.pdbx_seq_one_letter_code
_entity_poly.pdbx_strand_id
1 'polypeptide(L)' 'MTLAQYLPSKLIDNILINLNWIYHGNLSKYGFVRPKLGSLTLKAATGRSAVIDVGTVKEIKSGEIQVVEALQRAG' A
#
# COMPACT_ATOMS: atom_id res chain seq x y z
N MET A 1 -12.90 16.72 -11.43
CA MET A 1 -13.77 15.56 -11.20
C MET A 1 -12.90 14.38 -10.81
N THR A 2 -13.27 13.63 -9.78
CA THR A 2 -12.48 12.47 -9.31
C THR A 2 -13.24 11.18 -9.55
N LEU A 3 -12.54 10.06 -9.72
CA LEU A 3 -13.14 8.73 -9.89
C LEU A 3 -14.08 8.36 -8.73
N ALA A 4 -13.80 8.89 -7.54
CA ALA A 4 -14.61 8.74 -6.33
C ALA A 4 -16.02 9.36 -6.41
N GLN A 5 -16.28 10.24 -7.38
CA GLN A 5 -17.61 10.79 -7.62
C GLN A 5 -18.53 9.83 -8.41
N TYR A 6 -17.95 8.82 -9.06
CA TYR A 6 -18.66 7.94 -10.00
C TYR A 6 -18.65 6.46 -9.58
N LEU A 7 -17.66 6.04 -8.78
CA LEU A 7 -17.49 4.64 -8.38
C LEU A 7 -17.42 4.50 -6.85
N PRO A 8 -17.92 3.38 -6.29
CA PRO A 8 -17.75 3.09 -4.87
C PRO A 8 -16.27 3.01 -4.46
N SER A 9 -15.92 3.50 -3.27
CA SER A 9 -14.53 3.55 -2.78
C SER A 9 -13.84 2.19 -2.77
N LYS A 10 -14.56 1.11 -2.41
CA LYS A 10 -14.03 -0.27 -2.45
C LYS A 10 -13.64 -0.71 -3.86
N LEU A 11 -14.41 -0.32 -4.87
CA LEU A 11 -14.11 -0.66 -6.26
C LEU A 11 -12.85 0.07 -6.73
N ILE A 12 -12.73 1.36 -6.42
CA ILE A 12 -11.56 2.16 -6.74
C ILE A 12 -10.32 1.61 -6.02
N ASP A 13 -10.44 1.29 -4.74
CA ASP A 13 -9.37 0.68 -3.96
C ASP A 13 -8.88 -0.63 -4.57
N ASN A 14 -9.80 -1.50 -5.01
CA ASN A 14 -9.42 -2.74 -5.68
C ASN A 14 -8.67 -2.47 -6.99
N ILE A 15 -9.11 -1.48 -7.79
CA ILE A 15 -8.41 -1.07 -9.01
C ILE A 15 -7.00 -0.59 -8.67
N LEU A 16 -6.86 0.31 -7.70
CA LEU A 16 -5.58 0.89 -7.28
C LEU A 16 -4.61 -0.18 -6.75
N ILE A 17 -5.07 -1.11 -5.92
CA ILE A 17 -4.23 -2.20 -5.39
C ILE A 17 -3.72 -3.10 -6.52
N ASN A 18 -4.57 -3.41 -7.51
CA ASN A 18 -4.15 -4.23 -8.65
C ASN A 18 -3.17 -3.48 -9.56
N LEU A 19 -3.40 -2.20 -9.84
CA LEU A 19 -2.47 -1.36 -10.60
C LEU A 19 -1.10 -1.25 -9.89
N ASN A 20 -1.11 -1.11 -8.57
CA ASN A 20 0.11 -1.09 -7.76
C ASN A 20 0.92 -2.38 -7.92
N TRP A 21 0.24 -3.54 -7.94
CA TRP A 21 0.89 -4.83 -8.18
C TRP A 21 1.43 -4.95 -9.62
N ILE A 22 0.70 -4.44 -10.62
CA ILE A 22 1.18 -4.44 -12.02
C ILE A 22 2.43 -3.56 -12.16
N TYR A 23 2.44 -2.37 -11.56
CA TYR A 23 3.54 -1.42 -11.69
C TYR A 23 4.79 -1.84 -10.91
N HIS A 24 4.64 -2.28 -9.65
CA HIS A 24 5.77 -2.66 -8.82
C HIS A 24 6.11 -4.16 -8.88
N GLY A 25 5.26 -4.99 -9.48
CA GLY A 25 5.36 -6.45 -9.41
C GLY A 25 5.03 -6.99 -8.01
N ASN A 26 5.44 -8.23 -7.75
CA ASN A 26 5.20 -8.85 -6.45
C ASN A 26 6.11 -8.27 -5.36
N LEU A 27 5.58 -7.37 -4.53
CA LEU A 27 6.28 -6.79 -3.38
C LEU A 27 6.30 -7.70 -2.14
N SER A 28 5.50 -8.78 -2.09
CA SER A 28 5.44 -9.64 -0.90
C SER A 28 6.76 -10.36 -0.61
N LYS A 29 7.56 -10.62 -1.66
CA LYS A 29 8.90 -11.20 -1.52
C LYS A 29 9.91 -10.27 -0.82
N TYR A 30 9.57 -8.99 -0.67
CA TYR A 30 10.38 -8.01 0.06
C TYR A 30 9.77 -7.67 1.43
N GLY A 31 8.82 -8.46 1.94
CA GLY A 31 8.21 -8.25 3.27
C GLY A 31 6.95 -7.38 3.28
N PHE A 32 6.46 -6.89 2.13
CA PHE A 32 5.19 -6.15 2.09
C PHE A 32 3.99 -7.07 2.27
N VAL A 33 3.11 -6.70 3.20
CA VAL A 33 1.81 -7.36 3.37
C VAL A 33 0.75 -6.63 2.54
N ARG A 34 -0.03 -7.36 1.75
CA ARG A 34 -1.14 -6.78 0.99
C ARG A 34 -2.18 -6.24 1.98
N PRO A 35 -2.53 -4.95 1.93
CA PRO A 35 -3.47 -4.38 2.87
C PRO A 35 -4.87 -4.94 2.63
N LYS A 36 -5.60 -5.21 3.72
CA LYS A 36 -7.02 -5.66 3.67
C LYS A 36 -7.98 -4.53 3.29
N LEU A 37 -7.61 -3.29 3.59
CA LEU A 37 -8.35 -2.06 3.31
C LEU A 37 -7.52 -1.20 2.34
N GLY A 38 -8.11 -0.77 1.24
CA GLY A 38 -7.44 0.16 0.32
C GLY A 38 -7.41 1.59 0.86
N SER A 39 -6.67 2.47 0.17
CA SER A 39 -6.31 3.78 0.71
C SER A 39 -7.50 4.72 0.88
N LEU A 40 -8.53 4.63 0.02
CA LEU A 40 -9.73 5.44 0.12
C LEU A 40 -10.62 4.97 1.27
N THR A 41 -10.82 3.65 1.39
CA THR A 41 -11.60 3.08 2.48
C THR A 41 -10.91 3.31 3.82
N LEU A 42 -9.57 3.18 3.87
CA LEU A 42 -8.77 3.50 5.06
C LEU A 42 -8.90 4.98 5.44
N LYS A 43 -8.89 5.89 4.46
CA LYS A 43 -9.08 7.32 4.69
C LYS A 43 -10.44 7.63 5.27
N ALA A 44 -11.50 7.04 4.70
CA ALA A 44 -12.85 7.21 5.20
C ALA A 44 -12.99 6.71 6.66
N ALA A 45 -12.32 5.60 7.00
CA ALA A 45 -12.41 5.01 8.33
C ALA A 45 -11.54 5.69 9.40
N THR A 46 -10.38 6.23 9.02
CA THR A 46 -9.34 6.65 10.00
C THR A 46 -8.88 8.11 9.83
N GLY A 47 -9.31 8.79 8.76
CA GLY A 47 -8.77 10.08 8.35
C GLY A 47 -7.37 10.01 7.73
N ARG A 48 -6.76 8.82 7.63
CA ARG A 48 -5.40 8.61 7.11
C ARG A 48 -5.41 7.78 5.83
N SER A 49 -4.52 8.11 4.91
CA SER A 49 -4.32 7.34 3.67
C SER A 49 -2.99 6.62 3.69
N ALA A 50 -2.97 5.38 3.23
CA ALA A 50 -1.73 4.69 2.92
C ALA A 50 -1.16 5.26 1.61
N VAL A 51 0.13 5.58 1.62
CA VAL A 51 0.90 6.05 0.45
C VAL A 51 2.09 5.12 0.25
N ILE A 52 2.51 4.97 -1.00
CA ILE A 52 3.71 4.20 -1.36
C ILE A 52 4.72 5.19 -1.93
N ASP A 53 5.86 5.33 -1.28
CA ASP A 53 6.98 6.10 -1.80
C ASP A 53 7.75 5.24 -2.82
N VAL A 54 7.77 5.68 -4.07
CA VAL A 54 8.41 4.95 -5.16
C VAL A 54 9.93 4.89 -5.03
N GLY A 55 10.55 5.89 -4.40
CA GLY A 55 11.99 5.93 -4.10
C GLY A 55 12.34 4.89 -3.04
N THR A 56 11.58 4.83 -1.95
CA THR A 56 11.76 3.80 -0.92
C THR A 56 11.55 2.39 -1.50
N VAL A 57 10.56 2.18 -2.37
CA VAL A 57 10.38 0.87 -3.03
C VAL A 57 11.58 0.52 -3.89
N LYS A 58 12.23 1.49 -4.55
CA LYS A 58 13.45 1.26 -5.33
C LYS A 58 14.60 0.80 -4.42
N GLU A 59 14.81 1.45 -3.29
CA GLU A 59 15.84 1.10 -2.30
C GLU A 59 15.59 -0.27 -1.65
N ILE A 60 14.32 -0.61 -1.39
CA ILE A 60 13.94 -1.96 -0.91
C ILE A 60 14.27 -3.02 -1.97
N LYS A 61 13.99 -2.74 -3.24
CA LYS A 61 14.26 -3.67 -4.33
C LYS A 61 15.76 -3.86 -4.58
N SER A 62 16.59 -2.85 -4.35
CA SER A 62 18.06 -2.96 -4.46
C SER A 62 18.69 -3.63 -3.24
N GLY A 63 17.96 -3.78 -2.13
CA GLY A 63 18.46 -4.36 -0.89
C GLY A 63 19.12 -3.36 0.06
N GLU A 64 19.10 -2.06 -0.27
CA GLU A 64 19.61 -0.99 0.60
C GLU A 64 18.71 -0.80 1.82
N ILE A 65 17.41 -1.06 1.67
CA ILE A 65 16.44 -1.09 2.77
C ILE A 65 15.84 -2.48 2.89
N GLN A 66 15.82 -3.02 4.11
CA GLN A 66 15.13 -4.27 4.43
C GLN A 66 13.84 -3.99 5.20
N VAL A 67 12.74 -4.60 4.76
CA VAL A 67 11.49 -4.61 5.54
C VAL A 67 11.61 -5.68 6.62
N VAL A 68 11.40 -5.28 7.87
CA VAL A 68 11.39 -6.16 9.04
C VAL A 68 10.08 -6.01 9.80
N GLU A 69 9.74 -6.99 10.62
CA GLU A 69 8.56 -6.89 11.49
C GLU A 69 8.71 -5.74 12.49
N ALA A 70 7.57 -5.17 12.90
CA ALA A 70 7.57 -4.13 13.90
C ALA A 70 8.18 -4.66 15.20
N LEU A 71 9.13 -3.91 15.78
CA LEU A 71 9.72 -4.24 17.07
C LEU A 71 8.62 -4.37 18.12
N GLN A 72 8.48 -5.57 18.69
CA GLN A 72 7.71 -5.75 19.92
C GLN A 72 8.51 -5.18 21.08
N ARG A 73 7.85 -4.40 21.94
CA ARG A 73 8.43 -3.97 23.21
C ARG A 73 8.78 -5.22 24.03
N ALA A 74 10.04 -5.35 24.41
CA ALA A 74 10.42 -6.28 25.47
C ALA A 74 9.71 -5.81 26.76
N GLY A 75 8.97 -6.74 27.38
CA GLY A 75 8.23 -6.49 28.61
C GLY A 75 9.11 -6.18 29.80
#